data_AF-A0AA38MTA9-F1
#
_entry.id   AF-A0AA38MTA9-F1
#
_cell.length_a   1.000
_cell.length_b   1.000
_cell.length_c   1.000
_cell.angle_alpha   90.00
_cell.angle_beta   90.00
_cell.angle_gamma   90.00
#
_symmetry.space_group_name_H-M   'P 1'
#
loop_
_entity.id
_entity.type
_entity.pdbx_description
1 polymer ?
#
loop_
_entity_poly.entity_id
_entity_poly.type
_entity_poly.pdbx_seq_one_letter_code
_entity_poly.pdbx_strand_id
1 'polypeptide(L)'
;MKKKNDRYAFDDYLMICKMWKTKTAGDSETDFSNDEEEIFYNKCDYAFTYSLAGKSDIGLKEKWQSEDKELIPYRELILFKADKFPSRLNQIQNFV
;
A
#
# COMPACT_ATOMS: atom_id res chain seq x y z
N MET A 1 -4.31 28.75 33.97
CA MET A 1 -4.91 27.64 33.20
C MET A 1 -3.79 26.75 32.68
N LYS A 2 -3.73 25.48 33.06
CA LYS A 2 -2.77 24.53 32.47
C LYS A 2 -3.24 24.20 31.04
N LYS A 3 -2.39 24.41 30.05
CA LYS A 3 -2.65 23.99 28.65
C LYS A 3 -2.86 22.47 28.66
N LYS A 4 -4.00 22.01 28.14
CA LYS A 4 -4.27 20.60 27.90
C LYS A 4 -3.28 20.14 26.81
N ASN A 5 -2.46 19.14 27.13
CA ASN A 5 -1.51 18.59 26.17
C ASN A 5 -2.26 17.57 25.31
N ASP A 6 -2.88 18.04 24.22
CA ASP A 6 -3.68 17.22 23.30
C ASP A 6 -2.77 16.41 22.35
N ARG A 7 -1.74 15.75 22.90
CA ARG A 7 -0.94 14.81 22.12
C ARG A 7 -1.70 13.50 22.04
N TYR A 8 -2.17 13.18 20.84
CA TYR A 8 -2.72 11.88 20.53
C TYR A 8 -1.62 10.83 20.70
N ALA A 9 -1.91 9.81 21.51
CA ALA A 9 -1.15 8.57 21.54
C ALA A 9 -1.92 7.56 20.70
N PHE A 10 -1.44 7.30 19.49
CA PHE A 10 -2.01 6.28 18.63
C PHE A 10 -1.40 4.93 18.99
N ASP A 11 -2.22 3.90 19.13
CA ASP A 11 -1.75 2.53 19.38
C ASP A 11 -1.49 1.77 18.07
N ASP A 12 -2.22 2.12 17.01
CA ASP A 12 -2.18 1.44 15.71
C ASP A 12 -2.31 2.45 14.56
N TYR A 13 -1.69 2.12 13.42
CA TYR A 13 -1.83 2.81 12.15
C TYR A 13 -2.53 1.92 11.13
N LEU A 14 -3.55 2.48 10.49
CA LEU A 14 -4.17 1.91 9.29
C LEU A 14 -3.65 2.66 8.07
N MET A 15 -2.99 1.96 7.16
CA MET A 15 -2.44 2.51 5.92
C MET A 15 -3.11 1.84 4.71
N ILE A 16 -3.35 2.63 3.66
CA ILE A 16 -3.93 2.16 2.40
C ILE A 16 -2.84 2.25 1.34
N CYS A 17 -2.33 1.11 0.89
CA CYS A 17 -1.33 1.04 -0.17
C CYS A 17 -2.01 0.86 -1.54
N LYS A 18 -1.43 1.47 -2.56
CA LYS A 18 -1.93 1.36 -3.94
C LYS A 18 -1.14 0.29 -4.66
N MET A 19 -1.83 -0.74 -5.12
CA MET A 19 -1.19 -1.84 -5.82
C MET A 19 -1.73 -2.03 -7.23
N TRP A 20 -0.91 -2.61 -8.09
CA TRP A 20 -1.28 -3.04 -9.43
C TRP A 20 -0.93 -4.51 -9.60
N LYS A 21 -1.81 -5.26 -10.25
CA LYS A 21 -1.57 -6.67 -10.59
C LYS A 21 -1.76 -6.85 -12.09
N THR A 22 -0.85 -7.59 -12.72
CA THR A 22 -0.99 -7.99 -14.12
C THR A 22 -1.86 -9.26 -14.25
N LYS A 23 -2.61 -9.39 -15.34
CA LYS A 23 -3.39 -10.61 -15.65
C LYS A 23 -2.58 -11.75 -16.28
N THR A 24 -1.26 -11.80 -16.10
CA THR A 24 -0.45 -12.84 -16.75
C THR A 24 -0.64 -14.18 -16.04
N ALA A 25 -0.93 -15.23 -16.81
CA ALA A 25 -1.16 -16.58 -16.29
C ALA A 25 0.18 -17.17 -15.79
N GLY A 26 0.38 -17.19 -14.48
CA GLY A 26 1.49 -17.92 -13.85
C GLY A 26 2.01 -17.28 -12.57
N ASP A 27 2.18 -15.96 -12.58
CA ASP A 27 2.60 -15.18 -11.41
C ASP A 27 1.93 -13.81 -11.47
N SER A 28 1.05 -13.54 -10.52
CA SER A 28 0.53 -12.18 -10.30
C SER A 28 1.59 -11.40 -9.53
N GLU A 29 2.63 -10.94 -10.24
CA GLU A 29 3.54 -9.93 -9.70
C GLU A 29 2.69 -8.75 -9.21
N THR A 30 2.85 -8.44 -7.93
CA THR A 30 2.09 -7.41 -7.23
C THR A 30 3.03 -6.25 -7.04
N ASP A 31 2.78 -5.18 -7.78
CA ASP A 31 3.61 -3.98 -7.74
C ASP A 31 2.95 -2.93 -6.83
N PHE A 32 3.67 -2.55 -5.78
CA PHE A 32 3.31 -1.37 -4.99
C PHE A 32 3.58 -0.10 -5.80
N SER A 33 2.78 0.94 -5.58
CA SER A 33 2.98 2.21 -6.30
C SER A 33 4.21 2.97 -5.81
N ASN A 34 4.68 2.68 -4.59
CA ASN A 34 5.93 3.20 -4.04
C ASN A 34 6.67 2.07 -3.30
N ASP A 35 7.99 2.03 -3.42
CA ASP A 35 8.83 1.00 -2.80
C ASP A 35 8.76 1.04 -1.25
N GLU A 36 8.51 2.22 -0.67
CA GLU A 36 8.35 2.36 0.78
C GLU A 36 7.14 1.58 1.30
N GLU A 37 6.09 1.42 0.50
CA GLU A 37 4.88 0.68 0.88
C GLU A 37 5.20 -0.80 1.15
N GLU A 38 6.17 -1.37 0.42
CA GLU A 38 6.61 -2.75 0.61
C GLU A 38 7.24 -2.96 2.00
N ILE A 39 8.00 -1.98 2.50
CA ILE A 39 8.63 -2.02 3.83
C ILE A 39 7.57 -2.09 4.94
N PHE A 40 6.46 -1.37 4.78
CA PHE A 40 5.34 -1.42 5.71
C PHE A 40 4.54 -2.72 5.57
N TYR A 41 4.27 -3.15 4.33
CA TYR A 41 3.51 -4.37 4.05
C TYR A 41 4.19 -5.62 4.61
N ASN A 42 5.50 -5.81 4.35
CA ASN A 42 6.25 -7.00 4.72
C ASN A 42 6.27 -7.29 6.23
N LYS A 43 5.95 -6.31 7.08
CA LYS A 43 5.99 -6.47 8.54
C LYS A 43 4.80 -5.83 9.23
N CYS A 44 3.67 -5.73 8.53
CA CYS A 44 2.39 -5.35 9.13
C CYS A 44 1.84 -6.49 10.01
N ASP A 45 0.91 -6.16 10.91
CA ASP A 45 0.25 -7.14 11.77
C ASP A 45 -0.92 -7.81 11.05
N TYR A 46 -1.63 -7.02 10.23
CA TYR A 46 -2.75 -7.50 9.42
C TYR A 46 -2.73 -6.83 8.06
N ALA A 47 -3.09 -7.58 7.03
CA ALA A 47 -3.25 -7.11 5.67
C ALA A 47 -4.57 -7.59 5.08
N PHE A 48 -5.22 -6.71 4.32
CA PHE A 48 -6.43 -7.01 3.58
C PHE A 48 -6.34 -6.40 2.17
N THR A 49 -6.25 -7.26 1.17
CA THR A 49 -6.27 -6.87 -0.24
C THR A 49 -7.69 -6.95 -0.81
N TYR A 50 -8.10 -5.94 -1.57
CA TYR A 50 -9.31 -6.03 -2.41
C TYR A 50 -9.11 -5.42 -3.79
N SER A 51 -9.81 -5.99 -4.78
CA SER A 51 -9.76 -5.51 -6.16
C SER A 51 -10.63 -4.28 -6.35
N LEU A 52 -10.14 -3.34 -7.14
CA LEU A 52 -10.93 -2.24 -7.68
C LEU A 52 -11.40 -2.53 -9.12
N ALA A 53 -11.26 -3.77 -9.60
CA ALA A 53 -11.84 -4.20 -10.86
C ALA A 53 -13.35 -3.90 -10.87
N GLY A 54 -13.78 -3.01 -11.77
CA GLY A 54 -15.18 -2.59 -11.90
C GLY A 54 -15.61 -1.41 -11.02
N LYS A 55 -14.75 -0.87 -10.14
CA LYS A 55 -15.01 0.34 -9.34
C LYS A 55 -14.09 1.52 -9.67
N SER A 56 -13.19 1.32 -10.62
CA SER A 56 -12.20 2.28 -11.07
C SER A 56 -12.58 2.85 -12.43
N ASP A 57 -12.84 4.15 -12.52
CA ASP A 57 -12.85 4.90 -13.79
C ASP A 57 -11.43 5.10 -14.37
N ILE A 58 -10.41 4.69 -13.60
CA ILE A 58 -8.97 4.87 -13.86
C ILE A 58 -8.33 3.58 -14.37
N GLY A 59 -9.12 2.57 -14.74
CA GLY A 59 -8.56 1.45 -15.48
C GLY A 59 -7.97 2.01 -16.76
N LEU A 60 -6.64 1.94 -16.94
CA LEU A 60 -5.99 1.92 -18.24
C LEU A 60 -6.54 0.69 -19.00
N LYS A 61 -7.80 0.80 -19.40
CA LYS A 61 -8.51 -0.14 -20.27
C LYS A 61 -8.12 0.07 -21.72
N GLU A 62 -7.43 1.18 -22.00
CA GLU A 62 -6.85 1.46 -23.30
C GLU A 62 -5.54 0.69 -23.41
N LYS A 63 -5.58 -0.38 -24.20
CA LYS A 63 -4.39 -0.93 -24.83
C LYS A 63 -3.88 0.14 -25.78
N TRP A 64 -2.89 0.93 -25.36
CA TRP A 64 -2.20 1.90 -26.22
C TRP A 64 -1.34 1.16 -27.26
N GLN A 65 -0.88 -0.04 -26.92
CA GLN A 65 -0.18 -0.99 -27.79
C GLN A 65 -0.78 -2.39 -27.64
N SER A 66 -0.68 -3.21 -28.69
CA SER A 66 -1.13 -4.61 -28.67
C SER A 66 -0.45 -5.49 -27.61
N GLU A 67 0.68 -5.03 -27.07
CA GLU A 67 1.49 -5.69 -26.04
C GLU A 67 1.19 -5.23 -24.61
N ASP A 68 0.30 -4.22 -24.43
CA ASP A 68 0.01 -3.68 -23.10
C ASP A 68 -0.69 -4.73 -22.22
N LYS A 69 0.00 -5.10 -21.14
CA LYS A 69 -0.53 -5.97 -20.09
C LYS A 69 -1.63 -5.21 -19.35
N GLU A 70 -2.80 -5.83 -19.22
CA GLU A 70 -3.89 -5.25 -18.44
C GLU A 70 -3.49 -5.17 -16.96
N LEU A 71 -3.36 -3.94 -16.45
CA LEU A 71 -3.10 -3.66 -15.04
C LEU A 71 -4.41 -3.48 -14.29
N ILE A 72 -4.65 -4.37 -13.32
CA ILE A 72 -5.81 -4.27 -12.45
C ILE A 72 -5.40 -3.50 -11.19
N PRO A 73 -6.09 -2.40 -10.85
CA PRO A 73 -5.86 -1.71 -9.60
C PRO A 73 -6.38 -2.53 -8.40
N TYR A 74 -5.55 -2.61 -7.37
CA TYR A 74 -5.87 -3.17 -6.06
C TYR A 74 -5.58 -2.14 -4.97
N ARG A 75 -6.18 -2.36 -3.80
CA ARG A 75 -5.84 -1.66 -2.56
C ARG A 75 -5.51 -2.68 -1.50
N GLU A 76 -4.39 -2.47 -0.84
CA GLU A 76 -3.98 -3.18 0.36
C GLU A 76 -4.29 -2.29 1.55
N LEU A 77 -5.07 -2.77 2.51
CA LEU A 77 -5.16 -2.15 3.83
C LEU A 77 -4.20 -2.88 4.75
N ILE A 78 -3.28 -2.16 5.36
CA ILE A 78 -2.36 -2.71 6.35
C ILE A 78 -2.59 -2.04 7.70
N LEU A 79 -2.59 -2.85 8.75
CA LEU A 79 -2.66 -2.41 10.14
C LEU A 79 -1.37 -2.80 10.85
N PHE A 80 -0.77 -1.86 11.57
CA PHE A 80 0.42 -2.13 12.37
C PHE A 80 0.50 -1.26 13.62
N LYS A 81 1.16 -1.78 14.66
CA LYS A 81 1.36 -1.06 15.92
C LYS A 81 2.19 0.22 15.75
N ALA A 82 1.82 1.26 16.47
CA ALA A 82 2.44 2.58 16.35
C ALA A 82 3.91 2.64 16.79
N ASP A 83 4.30 1.78 17.73
CA ASP A 83 5.69 1.62 18.18
C ASP A 83 6.63 1.14 17.06
N LYS A 84 6.10 0.44 16.05
CA LYS A 84 6.89 -0.02 14.89
C LYS A 84 7.20 1.13 13.94
N PHE A 85 6.37 2.19 13.90
CA PHE A 85 6.46 3.26 12.90
C PHE A 85 7.86 3.93 12.82
N PRO A 86 8.51 4.33 13.93
CA PRO A 86 9.84 4.92 13.87
C PRO A 86 10.89 3.99 13.25
N SER A 87 10.82 2.68 13.55
CA SER A 87 11.74 1.69 12.97
C SER A 87 11.56 1.53 11.46
N ARG A 88 10.34 1.74 10.94
CA ARG A 88 10.02 1.72 9.50
C ARG A 88 10.56 2.93 8.78
N LEU A 89 10.36 4.10 9.37
CA LEU A 89 10.91 5.34 8.82
C LEU A 89 12.44 5.27 8.72
N ASN A 90 13.10 4.71 9.73
CA ASN A 90 14.55 4.49 9.66
C ASN A 90 14.96 3.52 8.55
N GLN A 91 14.16 2.49 8.26
CA GLN A 91 14.42 1.57 7.14
C GLN A 91 14.28 2.29 5.80
N ILE A 92 13.23 3.08 5.63
CA ILE A 92 13.01 3.89 4.41
C ILE A 92 14.16 4.87 4.19
N GLN A 93 14.57 5.59 5.23
CA GLN A 93 15.66 6.57 5.14
C GLN A 93 17.01 5.95 4.76
N ASN A 94 17.22 4.66 5.06
CA ASN A 94 18.44 3.94 4.67
C ASN A 94 18.32 3.24 3.32
N PHE A 95 17.10 3.18 2.76
CA PHE A 95 16.80 2.55 1.48
C PHE A 95 16.88 3.56 0.32
N VAL A 96 16.56 4.83 0.58
CA VAL A 96 16.55 5.95 -0.39
C VAL A 96 17.76 6.86 -0.23
#